data_AF-A0A397ADH6-F1
#
_entry.id   AF-A0A397ADH6-F1
#
_cell.length_a   1.000
_cell.length_b   1.000
_cell.length_c   1.000
_cell.angle_alpha   90.00
_cell.angle_beta   90.00
_cell.angle_gamma   90.00
#
_symmetry.space_group_name_H-M   'P 1'
#
loop_
_entity.id
_entity.type
_entity.pdbx_description
1 polymer ?
#
loop_
_entity_poly.entity_id
_entity_poly.type
_entity_poly.pdbx_seq_one_letter_code
_entity_poly.pdbx_strand_id
1 'polypeptide(L)'
;MADHDSTTATDLVSYVNAILKETSTDATSLSVKDAAALVVSKAATVLAVEGHNTDVEGLFKLLVKATGTTHADALVKVVTANHTNAILKLRILADLFNATPAANAALRFQVLLATIQYAGVTQNLSLCSYVDNIDALVVGVSADNLKTLYLTIADLLEKNEKDVHAALRFLEKYLTLVEAADAAKAKAVAVRAAVLVVKSPIDSFVAHVDLIHLPAVQALKGVDKVQLAAPSEMLTY
;
A
#
# COMPACT_ATOMS: atom_id res chain seq x y z
N MET A 1 -13.98 -5.51 34.27
CA MET A 1 -13.75 -5.87 32.86
C MET A 1 -15.03 -5.87 32.04
N ALA A 2 -16.16 -6.41 32.52
CA ALA A 2 -17.44 -6.42 31.76
C ALA A 2 -18.02 -5.03 31.40
N ASP A 3 -17.78 -4.00 32.23
CA ASP A 3 -18.35 -2.65 32.04
C ASP A 3 -17.73 -1.86 30.88
N HIS A 4 -16.45 -2.13 30.56
CA HIS A 4 -15.72 -1.43 29.50
C HIS A 4 -16.05 -1.99 28.10
N ASP A 5 -16.44 -3.27 28.05
CA ASP A 5 -16.81 -3.95 26.81
C ASP A 5 -18.23 -3.58 26.37
N SER A 6 -19.16 -3.39 27.32
CA SER A 6 -20.55 -2.97 27.02
C SER A 6 -20.62 -1.54 26.50
N THR A 7 -19.79 -0.63 27.03
CA THR A 7 -19.68 0.75 26.53
C THR A 7 -19.11 0.78 25.12
N THR A 8 -18.05 0.02 24.86
CA THR A 8 -17.41 -0.02 23.53
C THR A 8 -18.37 -0.54 22.45
N ALA A 9 -19.15 -1.59 22.74
CA ALA A 9 -20.14 -2.11 21.80
C ALA A 9 -21.24 -1.06 21.50
N THR A 10 -21.70 -0.37 22.54
CA THR A 10 -22.71 0.70 22.41
C THR A 10 -22.17 1.86 21.58
N ASP A 11 -20.92 2.27 21.78
CA ASP A 11 -20.29 3.37 21.05
C ASP A 11 -20.17 3.03 19.55
N LEU A 12 -19.71 1.82 19.20
CA LEU A 12 -19.60 1.38 17.81
C LEU A 12 -20.94 1.45 17.06
N VAL A 13 -22.01 0.96 17.70
CA VAL A 13 -23.37 1.01 17.14
C VAL A 13 -23.86 2.46 17.04
N SER A 14 -23.58 3.28 18.05
CA SER A 14 -23.97 4.69 18.07
C SER A 14 -23.31 5.49 16.95
N TYR A 15 -22.03 5.26 16.68
CA TYR A 15 -21.33 5.87 15.52
C TYR A 15 -22.01 5.48 14.20
N VAL A 16 -22.30 4.19 14.00
CA VAL A 16 -22.97 3.72 12.77
C VAL A 16 -24.33 4.39 12.61
N ASN A 17 -25.15 4.39 13.67
CA ASN A 17 -26.48 4.97 13.64
C ASN A 17 -26.44 6.49 13.40
N ALA A 18 -25.48 7.20 14.02
CA ALA A 18 -25.29 8.63 13.82
C ALA A 18 -24.88 8.96 12.38
N ILE A 19 -23.91 8.23 11.81
CA ILE A 19 -23.42 8.46 10.44
C ILE A 19 -24.52 8.13 9.41
N LEU A 20 -25.23 7.02 9.60
CA LEU A 20 -26.26 6.56 8.66
C LEU A 20 -27.64 7.18 8.91
N LYS A 21 -27.79 7.97 9.98
CA LYS A 21 -29.07 8.53 10.44
C LYS A 21 -30.14 7.46 10.67
N GLU A 22 -29.72 6.30 11.18
CA GLU A 22 -30.61 5.21 11.55
C GLU A 22 -31.14 5.45 12.97
N THR A 23 -32.41 5.15 13.21
CA THR A 23 -32.97 5.14 14.57
C THR A 23 -32.21 4.15 15.43
N SER A 24 -31.81 4.56 16.64
CA SER A 24 -31.11 3.68 17.58
C SER A 24 -31.88 2.39 17.77
N THR A 25 -31.33 1.28 17.29
CA THR A 25 -31.65 -0.04 17.82
C THR A 25 -31.23 -0.04 19.29
N ASP A 26 -32.11 -0.51 20.18
CA ASP A 26 -31.81 -0.67 21.60
C ASP A 26 -30.50 -1.47 21.74
N ALA A 27 -29.39 -0.77 21.99
CA ALA A 27 -28.05 -1.34 22.09
C ALA A 27 -27.85 -2.14 23.39
N THR A 28 -28.89 -2.20 24.23
CA THR A 28 -28.93 -2.94 25.48
C THR A 28 -28.81 -4.44 25.19
N SER A 29 -27.56 -4.94 25.14
CA SER A 29 -27.08 -6.35 25.17
C SER A 29 -26.14 -6.78 24.04
N LEU A 30 -25.74 -5.91 23.10
CA LEU A 30 -24.81 -6.31 22.03
C LEU A 30 -23.39 -6.56 22.57
N SER A 31 -22.79 -7.68 22.15
CA SER A 31 -21.37 -7.93 22.40
C SER A 31 -20.49 -7.06 21.49
N VAL A 32 -19.24 -6.80 21.89
CA VAL A 32 -18.26 -6.09 21.04
C VAL A 32 -18.09 -6.80 19.69
N LYS A 33 -18.17 -8.13 19.67
CA LYS A 33 -18.07 -8.94 18.46
C LYS A 33 -19.23 -8.67 17.51
N ASP A 34 -20.45 -8.62 18.02
CA ASP A 34 -21.65 -8.39 17.20
C ASP A 34 -21.70 -6.94 16.70
N ALA A 35 -21.33 -5.98 17.55
CA ALA A 35 -21.18 -4.58 17.16
C ALA A 35 -20.11 -4.42 16.07
N ALA A 36 -18.95 -5.06 16.21
CA ALA A 36 -17.89 -5.04 15.20
C ALA A 36 -18.33 -5.66 13.87
N ALA A 37 -19.05 -6.79 13.91
CA ALA A 37 -19.61 -7.42 12.73
C ALA A 37 -20.60 -6.49 12.00
N LEU A 38 -21.43 -5.76 12.76
CA LEU A 38 -22.33 -4.74 12.20
C LEU A 38 -21.54 -3.64 11.49
N VAL A 39 -20.51 -3.08 12.13
CA VAL A 39 -19.65 -2.04 11.53
C VAL A 39 -19.04 -2.52 10.22
N VAL A 40 -18.46 -3.74 10.21
CA VAL A 40 -17.86 -4.32 9.00
C VAL A 40 -18.92 -4.53 7.90
N SER A 41 -20.12 -4.99 8.25
CA SER A 41 -21.21 -5.19 7.28
C SER A 41 -21.70 -3.88 6.64
N LYS A 42 -21.61 -2.76 7.37
CA LYS A 42 -22.04 -1.43 6.93
C LYS A 42 -20.88 -0.54 6.44
N ALA A 43 -19.63 -1.04 6.48
CA ALA A 43 -18.44 -0.24 6.21
C ALA A 43 -18.48 0.47 4.85
N ALA A 44 -18.95 -0.19 3.80
CA ALA A 44 -19.09 0.41 2.47
C ALA A 44 -20.07 1.59 2.47
N THR A 45 -21.22 1.43 3.14
CA THR A 45 -22.25 2.47 3.24
C THR A 45 -21.75 3.66 4.06
N VAL A 46 -21.12 3.38 5.20
CA VAL A 46 -20.51 4.40 6.07
C VAL A 46 -19.45 5.21 5.33
N LEU A 47 -18.57 4.56 4.55
CA LEU A 47 -17.54 5.22 3.75
C LEU A 47 -18.09 6.09 2.61
N ALA A 48 -19.31 5.82 2.17
CA ALA A 48 -19.98 6.57 1.11
C ALA A 48 -20.71 7.82 1.61
N VAL A 49 -20.88 7.98 2.93
CA VAL A 49 -21.55 9.15 3.50
C VAL A 49 -20.63 10.38 3.42
N GLU A 50 -21.10 11.42 2.74
CA GLU A 50 -20.39 12.70 2.65
C GLU A 50 -20.55 13.55 3.92
N GLY A 51 -19.54 14.35 4.24
CA GLY A 51 -19.58 15.30 5.37
C GLY A 51 -19.30 14.70 6.76
N HIS A 52 -19.14 13.38 6.87
CA HIS A 52 -18.91 12.68 8.15
C HIS A 52 -17.49 12.11 8.30
N ASN A 53 -16.50 12.67 7.59
CA ASN A 53 -15.14 12.11 7.51
C ASN A 53 -14.50 11.85 8.89
N THR A 54 -14.66 12.77 9.84
CA THR A 54 -14.10 12.63 11.19
C THR A 54 -14.77 11.51 11.97
N ASP A 55 -16.10 11.39 11.86
CA ASP A 55 -16.87 10.35 12.55
C ASP A 55 -16.56 8.96 11.96
N VAL A 56 -16.45 8.88 10.63
CA VAL A 56 -16.10 7.64 9.92
C VAL A 56 -14.69 7.17 10.30
N GLU A 57 -13.71 8.09 10.35
CA GLU A 57 -12.35 7.78 10.81
C GLU A 57 -12.36 7.33 12.27
N GLY A 58 -13.09 8.03 13.15
CA GLY A 58 -13.26 7.68 14.55
C GLY A 58 -13.87 6.29 14.77
N LEU A 59 -14.89 5.94 13.98
CA LEU A 59 -15.53 4.64 14.00
C LEU A 59 -14.54 3.51 13.67
N PHE A 60 -13.76 3.64 12.58
CA PHE A 60 -12.79 2.60 12.22
C PHE A 60 -11.63 2.52 13.22
N LYS A 61 -11.17 3.65 13.79
CA LYS A 61 -10.20 3.64 14.89
C LYS A 61 -10.73 2.89 16.11
N LEU A 62 -11.99 3.15 16.49
CA LEU A 62 -12.63 2.49 17.61
C LEU A 62 -12.79 0.98 17.35
N LEU A 63 -13.19 0.60 16.13
CA LEU A 63 -13.31 -0.80 15.72
C LEU A 63 -11.97 -1.54 15.88
N VAL A 64 -10.88 -0.96 15.36
CA VAL A 64 -9.55 -1.57 15.44
C VAL A 64 -9.05 -1.60 16.87
N LYS A 65 -9.32 -0.57 17.68
CA LYS A 65 -9.00 -0.57 19.12
C LYS A 65 -9.74 -1.67 19.87
N ALA A 66 -11.02 -1.89 19.55
CA ALA A 66 -11.88 -2.86 20.22
C ALA A 66 -11.59 -4.31 19.82
N THR A 67 -11.20 -4.55 18.57
CA THR A 67 -11.06 -5.89 17.98
C THR A 67 -9.63 -6.27 17.60
N GLY A 68 -8.67 -5.37 17.84
CA GLY A 68 -7.33 -5.47 17.28
C GLY A 68 -7.39 -5.51 15.76
N THR A 69 -6.57 -6.37 15.16
CA THR A 69 -6.48 -6.52 13.71
C THR A 69 -7.41 -7.59 13.13
N THR A 70 -8.39 -8.07 13.91
CA THR A 70 -9.28 -9.18 13.53
C THR A 70 -10.02 -8.92 12.21
N HIS A 71 -10.38 -7.67 11.94
CA HIS A 71 -11.13 -7.28 10.73
C HIS A 71 -10.27 -6.58 9.68
N ALA A 72 -8.94 -6.59 9.83
CA ALA A 72 -8.04 -5.82 8.96
C ALA A 72 -8.20 -6.17 7.47
N ASP A 73 -8.29 -7.45 7.12
CA ASP A 73 -8.46 -7.88 5.71
C ASP A 73 -9.76 -7.35 5.09
N ALA A 74 -10.86 -7.44 5.83
CA ALA A 74 -12.16 -6.94 5.38
C ALA A 74 -12.13 -5.41 5.22
N LEU A 75 -11.47 -4.71 6.16
CA LEU A 75 -11.31 -3.27 6.12
C LEU A 75 -10.44 -2.82 4.94
N VAL A 76 -9.30 -3.46 4.69
CA VAL A 76 -8.48 -3.18 3.50
C VAL A 76 -9.33 -3.32 2.25
N LYS A 77 -10.02 -4.45 2.09
CA LYS A 77 -10.85 -4.73 0.91
C LYS A 77 -11.95 -3.69 0.68
N VAL A 78 -12.68 -3.30 1.73
CA VAL A 78 -13.80 -2.35 1.59
C VAL A 78 -13.31 -0.92 1.38
N VAL A 79 -12.23 -0.52 2.07
CA VAL A 79 -11.65 0.81 1.94
C VAL A 79 -11.09 1.00 0.53
N THR A 80 -10.37 0.02 -0.01
CA THR A 80 -9.77 0.10 -1.35
C THR A 80 -10.74 -0.21 -2.50
N ALA A 81 -12.01 -0.56 -2.23
CA ALA A 81 -12.96 -1.02 -3.26
C ALA A 81 -13.32 0.05 -4.32
N ASN A 82 -13.17 1.34 -4.00
CA ASN A 82 -13.43 2.44 -4.94
C ASN A 82 -12.60 3.68 -4.56
N HIS A 83 -12.61 4.71 -5.41
CA HIS A 83 -11.75 5.88 -5.29
C HIS A 83 -12.42 7.13 -4.68
N THR A 84 -13.67 7.03 -4.20
CA THR A 84 -14.35 8.17 -3.55
C THR A 84 -13.75 8.43 -2.17
N ASN A 85 -13.74 9.69 -1.73
CA ASN A 85 -13.18 10.08 -0.43
C ASN A 85 -11.75 9.54 -0.19
N ALA A 86 -10.91 9.53 -1.23
CA ALA A 86 -9.60 8.88 -1.22
C ALA A 86 -8.72 9.29 -0.02
N ILE A 87 -8.72 10.57 0.35
CA ILE A 87 -7.94 11.09 1.49
C ILE A 87 -8.41 10.48 2.82
N LEU A 88 -9.72 10.35 3.06
CA LEU A 88 -10.25 9.69 4.25
C LEU A 88 -9.80 8.23 4.29
N LYS A 89 -9.92 7.54 3.16
CA LYS A 89 -9.57 6.13 3.03
C LYS A 89 -8.08 5.86 3.25
N LEU A 90 -7.22 6.75 2.74
CA LEU A 90 -5.78 6.70 3.02
C LEU A 90 -5.47 6.87 4.51
N ARG A 91 -6.17 7.79 5.19
CA ARG A 91 -6.02 7.96 6.65
C ARG A 91 -6.44 6.70 7.41
N ILE A 92 -7.56 6.09 7.05
CA ILE A 92 -8.02 4.82 7.64
C ILE A 92 -7.00 3.69 7.42
N LEU A 93 -6.43 3.57 6.21
CA LEU A 93 -5.39 2.57 5.93
C LEU A 93 -4.10 2.84 6.72
N ALA A 94 -3.69 4.10 6.85
CA ALA A 94 -2.54 4.49 7.66
C ALA A 94 -2.76 4.15 9.15
N ASP A 95 -3.94 4.42 9.69
CA ASP A 95 -4.29 4.06 11.06
C ASP A 95 -4.29 2.53 11.26
N LEU A 96 -4.81 1.78 10.30
CA LEU A 96 -4.80 0.32 10.33
C LEU A 96 -3.37 -0.25 10.31
N PHE A 97 -2.49 0.33 9.48
CA PHE A 97 -1.07 -0.05 9.44
C PHE A 97 -0.40 0.23 10.79
N ASN A 98 -0.61 1.43 11.35
CA ASN A 98 -0.03 1.83 12.64
C ASN A 98 -0.53 0.98 13.80
N ALA A 99 -1.80 0.56 13.77
CA ALA A 99 -2.38 -0.34 14.76
C ALA A 99 -1.94 -1.80 14.59
N THR A 100 -1.43 -2.20 13.41
CA THR A 100 -1.00 -3.58 13.16
C THR A 100 0.36 -3.85 13.82
N PRO A 101 0.46 -4.75 14.81
CA PRO A 101 1.71 -4.97 15.53
C PRO A 101 2.84 -5.49 14.63
N ALA A 102 4.08 -5.13 14.93
CA ALA A 102 5.25 -5.64 14.21
C ALA A 102 5.37 -7.17 14.23
N ALA A 103 4.85 -7.81 15.29
CA ALA A 103 4.78 -9.27 15.39
C ALA A 103 3.88 -9.92 14.32
N ASN A 104 2.94 -9.18 13.73
CA ASN A 104 2.12 -9.61 12.60
C ASN A 104 2.65 -9.01 11.28
N ALA A 105 3.89 -9.34 10.95
CA ALA A 105 4.60 -8.78 9.81
C ALA A 105 3.88 -9.02 8.47
N ALA A 106 3.23 -10.16 8.30
CA ALA A 106 2.49 -10.49 7.07
C ALA A 106 1.32 -9.54 6.84
N LEU A 107 0.44 -9.35 7.84
CA LEU A 107 -0.66 -8.41 7.74
C LEU A 107 -0.16 -6.97 7.61
N ARG A 108 0.87 -6.61 8.38
CA ARG A 108 1.46 -5.26 8.34
C ARG A 108 1.98 -4.92 6.93
N PHE A 109 2.65 -5.87 6.28
CA PHE A 109 3.08 -5.74 4.89
C PHE A 109 1.89 -5.60 3.93
N GLN A 110 0.85 -6.43 4.07
CA GLN A 110 -0.34 -6.36 3.24
C GLN A 110 -1.03 -4.99 3.31
N VAL A 111 -1.19 -4.44 4.53
CA VAL A 111 -1.80 -3.11 4.71
C VAL A 111 -0.91 -2.02 4.12
N LEU A 112 0.42 -2.10 4.29
CA LEU A 112 1.36 -1.15 3.68
C LEU A 112 1.27 -1.15 2.15
N LEU A 113 1.33 -2.34 1.54
CA LEU A 113 1.24 -2.49 0.09
C LEU A 113 -0.11 -1.95 -0.42
N ALA A 114 -1.21 -2.29 0.24
CA ALA A 114 -2.53 -1.79 -0.12
C ALA A 114 -2.62 -0.25 0.01
N THR A 115 -2.00 0.34 1.04
CA THR A 115 -1.94 1.80 1.23
C THR A 115 -1.22 2.48 0.07
N ILE A 116 -0.06 1.96 -0.31
CA ILE A 116 0.76 2.50 -1.41
C ILE A 116 0.05 2.35 -2.75
N GLN A 117 -0.51 1.17 -3.05
CA GLN A 117 -1.27 0.93 -4.26
C GLN A 117 -2.49 1.83 -4.35
N TYR A 118 -3.23 1.99 -3.25
CA TYR A 118 -4.40 2.86 -3.19
C TYR A 118 -4.03 4.34 -3.38
N ALA A 119 -2.93 4.80 -2.77
CA ALA A 119 -2.41 6.15 -2.98
C ALA A 119 -2.03 6.37 -4.46
N GLY A 120 -1.41 5.36 -5.07
CA GLY A 120 -1.08 5.36 -6.50
C GLY A 120 -2.30 5.50 -7.41
N VAL A 121 -3.31 4.63 -7.28
CA VAL A 121 -4.48 4.66 -8.17
C VAL A 121 -5.35 5.90 -7.98
N THR A 122 -5.28 6.54 -6.81
CA THR A 122 -6.01 7.77 -6.50
C THR A 122 -5.20 9.05 -6.74
N GLN A 123 -3.96 8.95 -7.25
CA GLN A 123 -3.05 10.08 -7.49
C GLN A 123 -2.71 10.89 -6.22
N ASN A 124 -2.62 10.21 -5.07
CA ASN A 124 -2.28 10.79 -3.78
C ASN A 124 -0.97 10.21 -3.22
N LEU A 125 -0.04 9.78 -4.09
CA LEU A 125 1.19 9.13 -3.66
C LEU A 125 2.06 10.08 -2.81
N SER A 126 2.06 11.38 -3.14
CA SER A 126 2.68 12.45 -2.33
C SER A 126 2.20 12.54 -0.87
N LEU A 127 1.00 12.04 -0.55
CA LEU A 127 0.49 11.99 0.83
C LEU A 127 0.99 10.76 1.60
N CYS A 128 1.61 9.80 0.90
CA CYS A 128 2.10 8.55 1.48
C CYS A 128 3.56 8.71 1.94
N SER A 129 3.77 9.32 3.11
CA SER A 129 5.11 9.52 3.72
C SER A 129 5.86 8.21 4.03
N TYR A 130 5.21 7.07 3.86
CA TYR A 130 5.81 5.74 4.01
C TYR A 130 6.80 5.40 2.90
N VAL A 131 6.64 5.99 1.71
CA VAL A 131 7.54 5.73 0.58
C VAL A 131 8.97 6.19 0.90
N ASP A 132 9.11 7.34 1.56
CA ASP A 132 10.41 7.91 1.93
C ASP A 132 11.13 7.09 3.02
N ASN A 133 10.37 6.46 3.91
CA ASN A 133 10.89 5.69 5.06
C ASN A 133 10.73 4.18 4.89
N ILE A 134 10.54 3.70 3.66
CA ILE A 134 10.10 2.34 3.38
C ILE A 134 11.02 1.28 3.98
N ASP A 135 12.35 1.51 3.99
CA ASP A 135 13.34 0.56 4.47
C ASP A 135 13.18 0.26 5.96
N ALA A 136 12.80 1.27 6.75
CA ALA A 136 12.51 1.11 8.17
C ALA A 136 11.20 0.35 8.42
N LEU A 137 10.25 0.43 7.48
CA LEU A 137 8.90 -0.13 7.62
C LEU A 137 8.82 -1.60 7.20
N VAL A 138 9.80 -2.08 6.43
CA VAL A 138 9.81 -3.42 5.84
C VAL A 138 10.83 -4.38 6.47
N VAL A 139 11.36 -4.03 7.64
CA VAL A 139 12.28 -4.88 8.40
C VAL A 139 11.61 -6.22 8.72
N GLY A 140 12.26 -7.33 8.34
CA GLY A 140 11.74 -8.69 8.56
C GLY A 140 10.75 -9.19 7.49
N VAL A 141 10.50 -8.41 6.43
CA VAL A 141 9.70 -8.85 5.28
C VAL A 141 10.53 -9.77 4.38
N SER A 142 9.89 -10.79 3.78
CA SER A 142 10.56 -11.72 2.87
C SER A 142 11.03 -11.03 1.59
N ALA A 143 12.10 -11.55 0.97
CA ALA A 143 12.66 -11.01 -0.26
C ALA A 143 11.62 -10.92 -1.40
N ASP A 144 10.71 -11.89 -1.52
CA ASP A 144 9.68 -11.89 -2.57
C ASP A 144 8.62 -10.79 -2.37
N ASN A 145 8.26 -10.53 -1.12
CA ASN A 145 7.37 -9.42 -0.76
C ASN A 145 8.06 -8.07 -1.01
N LEU A 146 9.35 -7.95 -0.66
CA LEU A 146 10.14 -6.75 -0.94
C LEU A 146 10.26 -6.48 -2.45
N LYS A 147 10.53 -7.52 -3.25
CA LYS A 147 10.55 -7.42 -4.73
C LYS A 147 9.22 -6.88 -5.25
N THR A 148 8.10 -7.43 -4.78
CA THR A 148 6.76 -6.98 -5.17
C THR A 148 6.53 -5.50 -4.81
N LEU A 149 6.90 -5.12 -3.60
CA LEU A 149 6.73 -3.76 -3.10
C LEU A 149 7.59 -2.75 -3.85
N TYR A 150 8.89 -3.01 -4.00
CA TYR A 150 9.81 -2.08 -4.67
C TYR A 150 9.43 -1.88 -6.14
N LEU A 151 9.04 -2.95 -6.85
CA LEU A 151 8.58 -2.82 -8.22
C LEU A 151 7.27 -2.02 -8.30
N THR A 152 6.33 -2.26 -7.38
CA THR A 152 5.08 -1.49 -7.29
C THR A 152 5.35 0.00 -7.08
N ILE A 153 6.26 0.36 -6.16
CA ILE A 153 6.61 1.76 -5.90
C ILE A 153 7.26 2.39 -7.13
N ALA A 154 8.21 1.70 -7.78
CA ALA A 154 8.84 2.20 -9.00
C ALA A 154 7.82 2.48 -10.11
N ASP A 155 6.86 1.58 -10.33
CA ASP A 155 5.78 1.75 -11.30
C ASP A 155 4.92 2.98 -11.02
N LEU A 156 4.58 3.19 -9.75
CA LEU A 156 3.75 4.32 -9.34
C LEU A 156 4.50 5.66 -9.45
N LEU A 157 5.79 5.69 -9.08
CA LEU A 157 6.62 6.89 -9.18
C LEU A 157 6.82 7.33 -10.63
N GLU A 158 7.09 6.40 -11.55
CA GLU A 158 7.23 6.72 -12.98
C GLU A 158 5.91 7.21 -13.58
N LYS A 159 4.80 6.54 -13.26
CA LYS A 159 3.51 6.80 -13.89
C LYS A 159 2.85 8.08 -13.38
N ASN A 160 2.87 8.31 -12.07
CA ASN A 160 2.04 9.33 -11.44
C ASN A 160 2.83 10.60 -11.13
N GLU A 161 3.98 10.46 -10.51
CA GLU A 161 4.79 11.59 -10.03
C GLU A 161 5.85 12.01 -11.07
N LYS A 162 6.13 11.15 -12.05
CA LYS A 162 7.23 11.30 -13.02
C LYS A 162 8.58 11.50 -12.34
N ASP A 163 8.72 10.96 -11.12
CA ASP A 163 9.96 11.02 -10.35
C ASP A 163 10.87 9.86 -10.77
N VAL A 164 11.58 10.08 -11.87
CA VAL A 164 12.53 9.12 -12.45
C VAL A 164 13.64 8.80 -11.45
N HIS A 165 14.08 9.80 -10.68
CA HIS A 165 15.13 9.67 -9.69
C HIS A 165 14.74 8.70 -8.57
N ALA A 166 13.57 8.87 -7.96
CA ALA A 166 13.08 7.97 -6.93
C ALA A 166 12.77 6.58 -7.51
N ALA A 167 12.17 6.51 -8.70
CA ALA A 167 11.88 5.24 -9.36
C ALA A 167 13.15 4.40 -9.60
N LEU A 168 14.24 5.02 -10.08
CA LEU A 168 15.52 4.36 -10.30
C LEU A 168 16.08 3.73 -9.03
N ARG A 169 16.00 4.42 -7.89
CA ARG A 169 16.42 3.87 -6.58
C ARG A 169 15.64 2.61 -6.21
N PHE A 170 14.33 2.59 -6.46
CA PHE A 170 13.50 1.42 -6.18
C PHE A 170 13.75 0.25 -7.15
N LEU A 171 14.03 0.54 -8.43
CA LEU A 171 14.44 -0.48 -9.39
C LEU A 171 15.79 -1.12 -9.02
N GLU A 172 16.76 -0.32 -8.58
CA GLU A 172 18.03 -0.83 -8.06
C GLU A 172 17.84 -1.71 -6.82
N LYS A 173 17.03 -1.26 -5.86
CA LYS A 173 16.67 -2.07 -4.67
C LYS A 173 16.04 -3.40 -5.06
N TYR A 174 15.12 -3.41 -6.04
CA TYR A 174 14.55 -4.65 -6.58
C TYR A 174 15.63 -5.56 -7.16
N LEU A 175 16.48 -5.03 -8.04
CA LEU A 175 17.51 -5.80 -8.74
C LEU A 175 18.59 -6.35 -7.79
N THR A 176 18.85 -5.65 -6.69
CA THR A 176 19.77 -6.10 -5.62
C THR A 176 19.26 -7.37 -4.92
N LEU A 177 17.95 -7.57 -4.87
CA LEU A 177 17.34 -8.79 -4.30
C LEU A 177 17.31 -9.97 -5.28
N VAL A 178 17.77 -9.79 -6.52
CA VAL A 178 17.75 -10.83 -7.55
C VAL A 178 19.05 -11.62 -7.50
N GLU A 179 18.95 -12.87 -7.07
CA GLU A 179 20.04 -13.83 -7.11
C GLU A 179 20.46 -14.17 -8.54
N ALA A 180 21.73 -14.54 -8.74
CA ALA A 180 22.27 -14.87 -10.06
C ALA A 180 21.49 -16.00 -10.77
N ALA A 181 20.97 -16.96 -10.02
CA ALA A 181 20.14 -18.05 -10.55
C ALA A 181 18.80 -17.56 -11.14
N ASP A 182 18.29 -16.43 -10.66
CA ASP A 182 17.02 -15.83 -11.09
C ASP A 182 17.20 -14.63 -12.04
N ALA A 183 18.44 -14.30 -12.42
CA ALA A 183 18.77 -13.17 -13.29
C ALA A 183 17.93 -13.11 -14.58
N ALA A 184 17.65 -14.27 -15.19
CA ALA A 184 16.82 -14.35 -16.39
C ALA A 184 15.37 -13.89 -16.17
N LYS A 185 14.80 -14.11 -14.98
CA LYS A 185 13.43 -13.71 -14.64
C LYS A 185 13.30 -12.19 -14.48
N ALA A 186 14.38 -11.53 -14.05
CA ALA A 186 14.43 -10.09 -13.87
C ALA A 186 14.87 -9.31 -15.12
N LYS A 187 15.07 -9.98 -16.28
CA LYS A 187 15.59 -9.37 -17.51
C LYS A 187 14.83 -8.11 -17.91
N ALA A 188 13.49 -8.14 -17.90
CA ALA A 188 12.68 -6.99 -18.29
C ALA A 188 12.91 -5.77 -17.38
N VAL A 189 13.01 -6.00 -16.07
CA VAL A 189 13.26 -4.94 -15.08
C VAL A 189 14.70 -4.41 -15.22
N ALA A 190 15.68 -5.28 -15.44
CA ALA A 190 17.07 -4.90 -15.67
C ALA A 190 17.23 -4.04 -16.94
N VAL A 191 16.56 -4.41 -18.03
CA VAL A 191 16.52 -3.61 -19.27
C VAL A 191 15.88 -2.25 -19.01
N ARG A 192 14.72 -2.21 -18.35
CA ARG A 192 14.03 -0.96 -18.00
C ARG A 192 14.93 -0.03 -17.19
N ALA A 193 15.57 -0.53 -16.14
CA ALA A 193 16.49 0.26 -15.31
C ALA A 193 17.68 0.78 -16.11
N ALA A 194 18.31 -0.07 -16.95
CA ALA A 194 19.41 0.35 -17.81
C ALA A 194 19.01 1.44 -18.83
N VAL A 195 17.83 1.30 -19.45
CA VAL A 195 17.27 2.30 -20.37
C VAL A 195 17.04 3.63 -19.65
N LEU A 196 16.44 3.60 -18.46
CA LEU A 196 16.21 4.81 -17.66
C LEU A 196 17.52 5.50 -17.28
N VAL A 197 18.55 4.73 -16.94
CA VAL A 197 19.88 5.30 -16.62
C VAL A 197 20.49 6.04 -17.81
N VAL A 198 20.39 5.46 -19.00
CA VAL A 198 20.90 6.07 -20.23
C VAL A 198 20.09 7.30 -20.65
N LYS A 199 18.76 7.25 -20.50
CA LYS A 199 17.87 8.36 -20.88
C LYS A 199 17.93 9.53 -19.90
N SER A 200 18.22 9.27 -18.63
CA SER A 200 18.16 10.25 -17.55
C SER A 200 19.47 10.25 -16.74
N PRO A 201 20.60 10.64 -17.35
CA PRO A 201 21.92 10.51 -16.74
C PRO A 201 22.10 11.38 -15.49
N ILE A 202 21.46 12.56 -15.44
CA ILE A 202 21.50 13.46 -14.28
C ILE A 202 20.77 12.82 -13.10
N ASP A 203 19.53 12.36 -13.31
CA ASP A 203 18.74 11.70 -12.26
C ASP A 203 19.43 10.45 -11.73
N SER A 204 20.06 9.67 -12.61
CA SER A 204 20.82 8.48 -12.24
C SER A 204 22.05 8.81 -11.39
N PHE A 205 22.76 9.88 -11.75
CA PHE A 205 23.90 10.35 -10.97
C PHE A 205 23.48 10.82 -9.58
N VAL A 206 22.38 11.59 -9.48
CA VAL A 206 21.82 12.06 -8.19
C VAL A 206 21.26 10.89 -7.36
N ALA A 207 20.73 9.86 -8.02
CA ALA A 207 20.27 8.65 -7.37
C ALA A 207 21.40 7.84 -6.73
N HIS A 208 22.65 8.05 -7.16
CA HIS A 208 23.80 7.18 -6.88
C HIS A 208 23.58 5.72 -7.28
N VAL A 209 22.81 5.51 -8.36
CA VAL A 209 22.46 4.17 -8.83
C VAL A 209 23.63 3.54 -9.57
N ASP A 210 24.04 2.34 -9.14
CA ASP A 210 25.06 1.56 -9.83
C ASP A 210 24.54 0.16 -10.20
N LEU A 211 24.18 0.03 -11.47
CA LEU A 211 23.57 -1.20 -12.00
C LEU A 211 24.61 -2.22 -12.50
N ILE A 212 25.85 -1.81 -12.79
CA ILE A 212 26.75 -2.61 -13.66
C ILE A 212 27.18 -3.94 -13.03
N HIS A 213 27.16 -3.99 -11.70
CA HIS A 213 27.57 -5.15 -10.92
C HIS A 213 26.41 -6.06 -10.54
N LEU A 214 25.17 -5.68 -10.81
CA LEU A 214 23.99 -6.48 -10.46
C LEU A 214 23.87 -7.72 -11.38
N PRO A 215 23.60 -8.93 -10.85
CA PRO A 215 23.60 -10.16 -11.65
C PRO A 215 22.65 -10.11 -12.85
N ALA A 216 21.43 -9.59 -12.66
CA ALA A 216 20.44 -9.44 -13.72
C ALA A 216 20.90 -8.50 -14.85
N VAL A 217 21.71 -7.49 -14.53
CA VAL A 217 22.25 -6.52 -15.49
C VAL A 217 23.48 -7.09 -16.20
N GLN A 218 24.34 -7.81 -15.48
CA GLN A 218 25.46 -8.53 -16.09
C GLN A 218 25.00 -9.60 -17.08
N ALA A 219 23.85 -10.24 -16.82
CA ALA A 219 23.20 -11.18 -17.73
C ALA A 219 22.69 -10.53 -19.03
N LEU A 220 22.66 -9.19 -19.13
CA LEU A 220 22.34 -8.46 -20.37
C LEU A 220 23.54 -8.34 -21.32
N LYS A 221 24.76 -8.73 -20.90
CA LYS A 221 25.95 -8.70 -21.76
C LYS A 221 25.70 -9.57 -23.00
N GLY A 222 25.80 -8.96 -24.18
CA GLY A 222 25.56 -9.63 -25.46
C GLY A 222 24.10 -9.63 -25.94
N VAL A 223 23.18 -9.01 -25.19
CA VAL A 223 21.82 -8.70 -25.68
C VAL A 223 21.91 -7.54 -26.67
N ASP A 224 21.14 -7.62 -27.76
CA ASP A 224 21.22 -6.68 -28.88
C ASP A 224 20.99 -5.23 -28.43
N LYS A 225 21.89 -4.32 -28.83
CA LYS A 225 21.89 -2.91 -28.36
C LYS A 225 20.61 -2.17 -28.75
N VAL A 226 19.94 -2.62 -29.81
CA VAL A 226 18.66 -2.07 -30.28
C VAL A 226 17.54 -2.32 -29.28
N GLN A 227 17.52 -3.47 -28.58
CA GLN A 227 16.52 -3.76 -27.53
C GLN A 227 16.71 -2.89 -26.27
N LEU A 228 17.92 -2.39 -26.02
CA LEU A 228 18.21 -1.47 -24.91
C LEU A 228 17.91 0.00 -25.26
N ALA A 229 17.67 0.31 -26.54
CA ALA A 229 17.38 1.66 -27.02
C ALA A 229 15.94 1.84 -27.52
N ALA A 230 15.23 0.74 -27.81
CA ALA A 230 13.88 0.80 -28.34
C ALA A 230 12.86 1.25 -27.27
N PRO A 231 12.05 2.30 -27.54
CA PRO A 231 10.86 2.54 -26.74
C PRO A 231 9.91 1.33 -26.85
N SER A 232 9.13 1.09 -25.81
CA SER A 232 8.17 -0.02 -25.65
C SER A 232 7.04 -0.08 -26.71
N GLU A 233 7.15 0.65 -27.81
CA GLU A 233 6.15 0.76 -28.88
C GLU A 233 6.52 0.03 -30.18
N MET A 234 7.67 -0.65 -30.28
CA MET A 234 8.08 -1.36 -31.51
C MET A 234 8.19 -2.87 -31.35
N LEU A 235 7.16 -3.52 -30.82
CA LEU A 235 6.95 -4.97 -30.95
C LEU A 235 5.52 -5.29 -31.38
N THR A 236 5.18 -4.83 -32.57
CA THR A 236 4.14 -5.44 -33.42
C THR A 236 4.65 -5.33 -34.84
N TYR A 237 5.16 -6.43 -35.38
CA TYR A 237 5.03 -6.87 -36.77
C TYR A 237 5.41 -8.36 -36.86
#